data_AF-S7PWH8-F1
#
_entry.id   AF-S7PWH8-F1
#
_cell.length_a   1.000
_cell.length_b   1.000
_cell.length_c   1.000
_cell.angle_alpha   90.00
_cell.angle_beta   90.00
_cell.angle_gamma   90.00
#
_symmetry.space_group_name_H-M   'P 1'
#
loop_
_entity.id
_entity.type
_entity.pdbx_description
1 polymer ?
#
loop_
_entity_poly.entity_id
_entity_poly.type
_entity_poly.pdbx_seq_one_letter_code
_entity_poly.pdbx_strand_id
1 'polypeptide(L)'
;MSTADDPRDPSLERRLSFPRAWIADASDPSSASGMFLSGLVMVTKNRYLAWPNLLLAINSAINRHPLRTKDSANPPFSSLMLAVFALFASYFPMFLISPVSSSAQAPQAVPPPSGQ
;
A
#
# COMPACT_ATOMS: atom_id res chain seq x y z
N MET A 1 16.94 -12.88 60.93
CA MET A 1 16.93 -11.87 59.86
C MET A 1 16.92 -12.63 58.55
N SER A 2 15.79 -12.68 57.85
CA SER A 2 15.61 -13.50 56.66
C SER A 2 16.40 -12.90 55.49
N THR A 3 17.51 -13.54 55.13
CA THR A 3 18.36 -13.21 53.98
C THR A 3 17.70 -13.56 52.63
N ALA A 4 16.50 -14.13 52.66
CA ALA A 4 15.82 -14.67 51.48
C ALA A 4 15.05 -13.62 50.64
N ASP A 5 14.92 -12.39 51.15
CA ASP A 5 14.08 -11.34 50.56
C ASP A 5 14.77 -9.97 50.64
N ASP A 6 16.07 -9.95 50.39
CA ASP A 6 16.83 -8.71 50.29
C ASP A 6 16.70 -8.16 48.86
N PRO A 7 16.07 -6.98 48.66
CA PRO A 7 15.88 -6.39 47.33
C PRO A 7 17.19 -5.92 46.67
N ARG A 8 18.32 -5.99 47.37
CA ARG A 8 19.65 -5.63 46.87
C ARG A 8 20.51 -6.84 46.52
N ASP A 9 19.97 -8.06 46.60
CA ASP A 9 20.71 -9.28 46.30
C ASP A 9 20.98 -9.42 44.79
N PRO A 10 22.25 -9.37 44.34
CA PRO A 10 22.60 -9.50 42.92
C PRO A 10 22.29 -10.90 42.36
N SER A 11 22.13 -11.92 43.21
CA SER A 11 21.78 -13.27 42.78
C SER A 11 20.31 -13.40 42.33
N LEU A 12 19.46 -12.42 42.66
CA LEU A 12 18.07 -12.34 42.23
C LEU A 12 17.89 -11.54 40.93
N GLU A 13 18.97 -11.00 40.37
CA GLU A 13 18.93 -10.30 39.09
C GLU A 13 18.57 -11.27 37.96
N ARG A 14 17.54 -10.93 37.19
CA ARG A 14 17.18 -11.65 35.96
C ARG A 14 17.45 -10.77 34.75
N ARG A 15 17.95 -11.38 33.68
CA ARG A 15 18.09 -10.69 32.39
C ARG A 15 16.74 -10.13 31.98
N LEU A 16 16.68 -8.81 31.77
CA LEU A 16 15.51 -8.14 31.24
C LEU A 16 15.13 -8.78 29.90
N SER A 17 14.03 -9.52 29.88
CA SER A 17 13.43 -10.06 28.67
C SER A 17 12.09 -9.37 28.47
N PHE A 18 11.96 -8.64 27.37
CA PHE A 18 10.69 -8.07 27.02
C PHE A 18 9.74 -9.18 26.56
N PRO A 19 8.44 -9.09 26.87
CA PRO A 19 7.45 -9.97 26.27
C PRO A 19 7.60 -9.94 24.75
N ARG A 20 7.44 -11.08 24.08
CA ARG A 20 7.51 -11.17 22.61
C ARG A 20 6.56 -10.16 21.91
N ALA A 21 5.50 -9.75 22.58
CA ALA A 21 4.55 -8.73 22.13
C ALA A 21 5.10 -7.28 22.15
N TRP A 22 6.23 -7.02 22.81
CA TRP A 22 6.89 -5.71 22.86
C TRP A 22 7.69 -5.40 21.59
N ILE A 23 7.94 -6.37 20.71
CA ILE A 23 8.64 -6.09 19.45
C ILE A 23 7.74 -5.18 18.59
N ALA A 24 7.98 -3.87 18.71
CA ALA A 24 7.11 -2.82 18.24
C ALA A 24 7.30 -2.51 16.74
N ASP A 25 8.37 -3.01 16.14
CA ASP A 25 8.64 -2.94 14.70
C ASP A 25 7.99 -4.10 13.92
N ALA A 26 6.73 -4.41 14.22
CA ALA A 26 5.95 -5.28 13.35
C ALA A 26 5.58 -4.47 12.10
N SER A 27 6.43 -4.50 11.08
CA SER A 27 6.09 -4.06 9.73
C SER A 27 4.72 -4.63 9.37
N ASP A 28 3.74 -3.75 9.16
CA ASP A 28 2.36 -4.16 8.93
C ASP A 28 2.26 -4.64 7.47
N PRO A 29 2.22 -5.95 7.21
CA PRO A 29 2.30 -6.49 5.85
C PRO A 29 1.11 -6.03 5.00
N SER A 30 -0.04 -5.73 5.64
CA SER A 30 -1.24 -5.20 4.99
C SER A 30 -1.03 -3.78 4.46
N SER A 31 -0.22 -2.98 5.13
CA SER A 31 0.07 -1.61 4.72
C SER A 31 1.21 -1.54 3.72
N ALA A 32 2.21 -2.40 3.86
CA ALA A 32 3.26 -2.55 2.85
C ALA A 32 2.67 -3.01 1.50
N SER A 33 1.77 -4.00 1.52
CA SER A 33 1.08 -4.46 0.31
C SER A 33 0.15 -3.39 -0.27
N GLY A 34 -0.59 -2.65 0.57
CA GLY A 34 -1.42 -1.54 0.13
C GLY A 34 -0.62 -0.39 -0.52
N MET A 35 0.58 -0.09 0.02
CA MET A 35 1.48 0.89 -0.58
C MET A 35 2.02 0.43 -1.93
N PHE A 36 2.46 -0.83 -2.01
CA PHE A 36 2.95 -1.41 -3.25
C PHE A 36 1.87 -1.46 -4.34
N LEU A 37 0.67 -1.92 -3.99
CA LEU A 37 -0.47 -2.00 -4.90
C LEU A 37 -0.89 -0.61 -5.40
N SER A 38 -0.88 0.40 -4.53
CA SER A 38 -1.14 1.79 -4.92
C SER A 38 -0.09 2.32 -5.90
N GLY A 39 1.19 2.00 -5.69
CA GLY A 39 2.25 2.32 -6.65
C GLY A 39 2.05 1.65 -8.00
N LEU A 40 1.66 0.37 -8.01
CA LEU A 40 1.36 -0.36 -9.24
C LEU A 40 0.17 0.24 -10.00
N VAL A 41 -0.89 0.67 -9.30
CA VAL A 41 -2.03 1.37 -9.92
C VAL A 41 -1.59 2.69 -10.55
N MET A 42 -0.72 3.47 -9.89
CA MET A 42 -0.23 4.74 -10.44
C MET A 42 0.63 4.54 -11.71
N VAL A 43 1.47 3.50 -11.74
CA VAL A 43 2.32 3.20 -12.89
C VAL A 43 1.50 2.67 -14.06
N THR A 44 0.60 1.72 -13.79
CA THR A 44 -0.24 1.10 -14.84
C THR A 44 -1.39 1.98 -15.29
N LYS A 45 -1.79 2.95 -14.47
CA LYS A 45 -2.99 3.79 -14.66
C LYS A 45 -4.25 2.96 -14.92
N ASN A 46 -4.31 1.73 -14.40
CA ASN A 46 -5.41 0.81 -14.64
C ASN A 46 -6.56 1.03 -13.64
N ARG A 47 -7.68 1.57 -14.15
CA ARG A 47 -8.90 1.82 -13.36
C ARG A 47 -9.45 0.57 -12.67
N TYR A 48 -9.33 -0.60 -13.29
CA TYR A 48 -9.91 -1.84 -12.76
C TYR A 48 -9.19 -2.31 -11.49
N LEU A 49 -7.93 -1.92 -11.32
CA LEU A 49 -7.12 -2.23 -10.13
C LEU A 49 -7.24 -1.15 -9.04
N ALA A 50 -7.63 0.07 -9.41
CA ALA A 50 -7.76 1.18 -8.48
C ALA A 50 -8.87 0.96 -7.44
N TRP A 51 -10.02 0.42 -7.85
CA TRP A 51 -11.14 0.15 -6.95
C TRP A 51 -10.87 -0.96 -5.92
N PRO A 52 -10.35 -2.15 -6.30
CA PRO A 52 -9.91 -3.17 -5.35
C PRO A 52 -8.83 -2.67 -4.39
N ASN A 53 -7.88 -1.86 -4.88
CA ASN A 53 -6.84 -1.26 -4.05
C ASN A 53 -7.44 -0.33 -2.98
N LEU A 54 -8.42 0.50 -3.35
CA LEU A 54 -9.12 1.37 -2.40
C LEU A 54 -9.90 0.57 -1.35
N LEU A 55 -10.65 -0.46 -1.78
CA LEU A 55 -11.40 -1.31 -0.86
C LEU A 55 -10.49 -2.05 0.13
N LEU A 56 -9.35 -2.55 -0.35
CA LEU A 56 -8.33 -3.16 0.50
C LEU A 56 -7.78 -2.16 1.51
N ALA A 57 -7.47 -0.93 1.08
CA ALA A 57 -6.97 0.11 1.97
C ALA A 57 -8.00 0.53 3.04
N ILE A 58 -9.29 0.60 2.69
CA ILE A 58 -10.38 0.85 3.64
C ILE A 58 -10.50 -0.31 4.64
N ASN A 59 -10.45 -1.56 4.16
CA ASN A 59 -10.52 -2.73 5.03
C ASN A 59 -9.34 -2.74 6.02
N SER A 60 -8.13 -2.44 5.55
CA SER A 60 -6.95 -2.30 6.41
C SER A 60 -7.07 -1.13 7.40
N ALA A 61 -7.72 -0.02 7.00
CA ALA A 61 -7.94 1.11 7.90
C ALA A 61 -8.94 0.79 9.03
N ILE A 62 -10.02 0.05 8.73
CA ILE A 62 -11.02 -0.37 9.73
C ILE A 62 -10.46 -1.44 10.67
N ASN A 63 -9.69 -2.39 10.13
CA ASN A 63 -9.11 -3.49 10.90
C ASN A 63 -7.87 -3.08 11.71
N ARG A 64 -7.42 -1.83 11.60
CA ARG A 64 -6.31 -1.31 12.38
C ARG A 64 -6.74 -1.02 13.82
N HIS A 65 -6.13 -1.75 14.75
CA HIS A 65 -6.40 -1.61 16.17
C HIS A 65 -5.58 -0.45 16.79
N PRO A 66 -6.20 0.52 17.48
CA PRO A 66 -5.54 1.74 17.96
C PRO A 66 -4.43 1.49 19.01
N LEU A 67 -4.48 0.37 19.74
CA LEU A 67 -3.40 -0.01 20.67
C LEU A 67 -2.10 -0.42 19.95
N ARG A 68 -2.12 -0.65 18.63
CA ARG A 68 -0.95 -1.04 17.82
C ARG A 68 -0.30 0.13 17.08
N THR A 69 -0.89 1.32 17.20
CA THR A 69 -0.49 2.54 16.46
C THR A 69 0.52 3.39 17.23
N LYS A 70 0.71 3.15 18.53
CA LYS A 70 1.58 3.99 19.36
C LYS A 70 3.07 3.87 19.02
N ASP A 71 3.46 2.76 18.38
CA ASP A 71 4.84 2.48 17.98
C ASP A 71 5.00 2.23 16.46
N SER A 72 3.97 2.48 15.65
CA SER A 72 4.08 2.23 14.21
C SER A 72 4.85 3.36 13.51
N ALA A 73 5.97 3.01 12.86
CA ALA A 73 6.81 3.95 12.10
C ALA A 73 6.11 4.64 10.90
N ASN A 74 4.91 4.18 10.51
CA ASN A 74 4.13 4.75 9.42
C ASN A 74 2.85 5.45 9.92
N PRO A 75 2.46 6.60 9.32
CA PRO A 75 1.20 7.25 9.64
C PRO A 75 0.01 6.29 9.44
N PRO A 76 -0.97 6.29 10.36
CA PRO A 76 -2.08 5.33 10.35
C PRO A 76 -2.95 5.38 9.09
N PHE A 77 -2.94 6.49 8.36
CA PHE A 77 -3.74 6.67 7.15
C PHE A 77 -2.90 6.78 5.87
N SER A 78 -1.58 6.54 5.94
CA SER A 78 -0.70 6.71 4.78
C SER A 78 -1.09 5.84 3.59
N SER A 79 -1.36 4.55 3.81
CA SER A 79 -1.80 3.61 2.77
C SER A 79 -3.18 3.96 2.20
N LEU A 80 -4.11 4.44 3.05
CA LEU A 80 -5.43 4.89 2.62
C LEU A 80 -5.35 6.14 1.74
N MET A 81 -4.59 7.14 2.17
CA MET A 81 -4.36 8.36 1.39
C MET A 81 -3.72 8.04 0.06
N LEU A 82 -2.69 7.18 0.05
CA LEU A 82 -2.03 6.76 -1.18
C LEU A 82 -2.97 6.03 -2.14
N ALA A 83 -3.88 5.18 -1.63
CA ALA A 83 -4.89 4.51 -2.45
C ALA A 83 -5.90 5.50 -3.06
N VAL A 84 -6.31 6.53 -2.31
CA VAL A 84 -7.15 7.62 -2.83
C VAL A 84 -6.44 8.39 -3.93
N PHE A 85 -5.16 8.76 -3.74
CA PHE A 85 -4.37 9.41 -4.78
C PHE A 85 -4.16 8.52 -6.00
N ALA A 86 -3.98 7.21 -5.82
CA ALA A 86 -3.85 6.27 -6.92
C ALA A 86 -5.15 6.20 -7.76
N LEU A 87 -6.32 6.28 -7.11
CA LEU A 87 -7.60 6.41 -7.80
C LEU A 87 -7.63 7.69 -8.64
N PHE A 88 -7.36 8.85 -8.03
CA PHE A 88 -7.33 10.12 -8.76
C PHE A 88 -6.35 10.10 -9.93
N ALA A 89 -5.13 9.62 -9.72
CA ALA A 89 -4.09 9.50 -10.75
C ALA A 89 -4.52 8.59 -11.91
N SER A 90 -5.31 7.54 -11.66
CA SER A 90 -5.84 6.66 -12.70
C SER A 90 -6.91 7.32 -13.57
N TYR A 91 -7.71 8.24 -13.02
CA TYR A 91 -8.73 8.98 -13.77
C TYR A 91 -8.22 10.27 -14.41
N PHE A 92 -7.15 10.86 -13.87
CA PHE A 92 -6.51 12.07 -14.38
C PHE A 92 -6.23 12.06 -15.90
N PRO A 93 -5.63 11.01 -16.51
CA PRO A 93 -5.36 11.00 -17.95
C PRO A 93 -6.63 11.04 -18.82
N MET A 94 -7.79 10.62 -18.31
CA MET A 94 -9.05 10.66 -19.06
C MET A 94 -9.54 12.09 -19.31
N PHE A 95 -9.21 13.03 -18.43
CA PHE A 95 -9.60 14.43 -18.56
C PHE A 95 -8.59 15.27 -19.36
N LEU A 96 -7.31 14.85 -19.37
CA LEU A 96 -6.24 15.55 -20.08
C LEU A 96 -6.05 15.06 -21.51
N ILE A 97 -6.29 13.78 -21.76
CA ILE A 97 -6.19 13.16 -23.08
C ILE A 97 -7.62 12.93 -23.55
N SER A 98 -8.20 13.92 -24.23
CA SER A 98 -9.34 13.63 -25.09
C SER A 98 -8.90 12.56 -26.09
N PRO A 99 -9.56 11.39 -26.15
CA PRO A 99 -9.24 10.43 -27.18
C PRO A 99 -9.53 11.11 -28.51
N VAL A 100 -8.49 11.45 -29.26
CA VAL A 100 -8.64 11.61 -30.70
C VAL A 100 -9.22 10.28 -31.17
N SER A 101 -10.50 10.30 -31.53
CA SER A 101 -11.13 9.19 -32.23
C SER A 101 -10.21 8.87 -33.39
N SER A 102 -9.45 7.78 -33.29
CA SER A 102 -8.60 7.31 -34.38
C SER A 102 -9.52 6.69 -35.43
N SER A 103 -10.26 7.55 -36.11
CA SER A 103 -11.08 7.26 -37.28
C SER A 103 -10.36 7.83 -38.50
N ALA A 104 -9.12 7.39 -38.75
CA ALA A 104 -8.41 7.68 -40.00
C ALA A 104 -7.21 6.75 -40.19
N GLN A 105 -7.42 5.44 -40.08
CA GLN A 105 -6.58 4.51 -40.83
C GLN A 105 -7.47 3.79 -41.83
N ALA A 106 -7.81 4.52 -42.89
CA ALA A 106 -8.28 3.89 -44.11
C ALA A 106 -7.21 2.87 -44.54
N PRO A 107 -7.59 1.63 -44.86
CA PRO A 107 -6.65 0.65 -45.40
C PRO A 107 -6.01 1.28 -46.64
N GLN A 108 -4.68 1.37 -46.66
CA GLN A 108 -3.97 1.88 -47.82
C GLN A 108 -4.42 1.07 -49.04
N ALA A 109 -5.08 1.76 -49.97
CA ALA A 109 -5.49 1.19 -51.24
C ALA A 109 -4.25 0.63 -51.93
N VAL A 110 -4.21 -0.69 -52.07
CA VAL A 110 -3.20 -1.39 -52.86
C VAL A 110 -3.30 -0.87 -54.30
N PRO A 111 -2.22 -0.32 -54.89
CA PRO A 111 -2.27 0.11 -56.29
C PRO A 111 -2.50 -1.10 -57.21
N PRO A 112 -3.28 -0.97 -58.28
CA PRO A 112 -3.63 -2.10 -59.14
C PRO A 112 -2.39 -2.66 -59.85
N PRO A 113 -2.37 -3.98 -60.14
CA PRO A 113 -1.25 -4.61 -60.83
C PRO A 113 -1.17 -4.08 -62.26
N SER A 114 -0.03 -3.47 -62.59
CA SER A 114 0.35 -3.11 -63.96
C SER A 114 0.60 -4.40 -64.75
N GLY A 115 -0.45 -4.90 -65.39
CA GLY A 115 -0.36 -5.89 -66.45
C GLY A 115 -0.11 -5.20 -67.79
N GLN A 116 0.79 -5.81 -68.58
CA GLN A 116 1.29 -5.49 -69.93
C GLN A 116 2.65 -4.79 -69.94
#